data_AF-A0A6B3N291-F1
#
_entry.id   AF-A0A6B3N291-F1
#
_cell.length_a   1.000
_cell.length_b   1.000
_cell.length_c   1.000
_cell.angle_alpha   90.00
_cell.angle_beta   90.00
_cell.angle_gamma   90.00
#
_symmetry.space_group_name_H-M   'P 1'
#
loop_
_entity.id
_entity.type
_entity.pdbx_description
1 polymer ?
#
loop_
_entity_poly.entity_id
_entity_poly.type
_entity_poly.pdbx_seq_one_letter_code
_entity_poly.pdbx_strand_id
1 'polypeptide(L)' 'VDAAYNNLLEAEEVLTDISEKMLLAVAVKYGKNSFEYEMAGGVRKSERKRRIRRTIDSAESELN' A
#
# COMPACT_ATOMS: atom_id res chain seq x y z
N VAL A 1 -14.84 10.42 -25.18
CA VAL A 1 -14.43 10.35 -23.76
C VAL A 1 -14.40 11.77 -23.24
N ASP A 2 -15.06 12.03 -22.11
CA ASP A 2 -15.32 13.37 -21.56
C ASP A 2 -14.04 14.01 -21.00
N ALA A 3 -13.82 15.30 -21.24
CA ALA A 3 -12.61 16.01 -20.82
C ALA A 3 -12.54 16.15 -19.28
N ALA A 4 -13.69 16.31 -18.62
CA ALA A 4 -13.74 16.38 -17.16
C ALA A 4 -13.29 15.07 -16.51
N TYR A 5 -13.62 13.93 -17.12
CA TYR A 5 -13.21 12.61 -16.65
C TYR A 5 -11.69 12.41 -16.74
N ASN A 6 -11.08 12.83 -17.85
CA ASN A 6 -9.63 12.72 -18.02
C ASN A 6 -8.87 13.59 -17.02
N ASN A 7 -9.35 14.82 -16.76
CA ASN A 7 -8.74 15.71 -15.76
C ASN A 7 -8.81 15.13 -14.34
N LEU A 8 -9.91 14.43 -14.01
CA LEU A 8 -10.06 13.74 -12.73
C LEU A 8 -8.96 12.68 -12.58
N LEU A 9 -8.82 11.81 -13.60
CA LEU A 9 -7.82 10.72 -13.58
C LEU A 9 -6.39 11.26 -13.41
N GLU A 10 -6.06 12.35 -14.11
CA GLU A 10 -4.74 12.99 -13.98
C GLU A 10 -4.52 13.54 -12.57
N ALA A 11 -5.54 14.16 -11.98
CA ALA A 11 -5.46 14.66 -10.60
C ALA A 11 -5.31 13.52 -9.58
N GLU A 12 -6.00 12.38 -9.78
CA GLU A 12 -5.85 11.18 -8.95
C GLU A 12 -4.45 10.58 -9.04
N GLU A 13 -3.86 10.55 -10.24
CA GLU A 13 -2.49 10.06 -10.46
C GLU A 13 -1.48 10.93 -9.70
N VAL A 14 -1.56 12.25 -9.85
CA VAL A 14 -0.68 13.19 -9.14
C VAL A 14 -0.85 13.09 -7.63
N LEU A 15 -2.09 12.98 -7.15
CA LEU A 15 -2.37 12.83 -5.72
C LEU A 15 -1.76 11.54 -5.16
N THR A 16 -1.90 10.43 -5.90
CA THR A 16 -1.34 9.13 -5.52
C THR A 16 0.18 9.22 -5.42
N ASP A 17 0.84 9.77 -6.44
CA ASP A 17 2.30 9.94 -6.47
C ASP A 17 2.84 10.75 -5.29
N ILE A 18 2.19 11.86 -4.96
CA ILE A 18 2.61 12.72 -3.85
C ILE A 18 2.41 12.01 -2.51
N SER A 19 1.28 11.31 -2.35
CA SER A 19 0.98 10.54 -1.14
C SER A 19 2.02 9.43 -0.89
N GLU A 20 2.45 8.74 -1.95
CA GLU A 20 3.49 7.72 -1.87
C GLU A 20 4.84 8.31 -1.48
N LYS A 21 5.24 9.42 -2.09
CA LYS A 21 6.48 10.13 -1.76
C LYS A 21 6.50 10.59 -0.31
N MET A 22 5.38 11.10 0.20
CA MET A 22 5.24 11.52 1.60
C MET A 22 5.43 10.34 2.56
N LEU A 23 4.72 9.22 2.33
CA LEU A 23 4.88 8.01 3.16
C LEU A 23 6.29 7.43 3.08
N LEU A 24 6.92 7.44 1.90
CA LEU A 24 8.29 6.99 1.73
C LEU A 24 9.27 7.88 2.49
N ALA A 25 9.12 9.20 2.44
CA ALA A 25 9.98 10.12 3.18
C ALA A 25 9.92 9.86 4.69
N VAL A 26 8.72 9.65 5.24
CA VAL A 26 8.53 9.31 6.66
C VAL A 26 9.12 7.93 6.98
N ALA A 27 8.90 6.95 6.11
CA ALA A 27 9.46 5.60 6.26
C ALA A 27 10.99 5.57 6.22
N VAL A 28 11.63 6.41 5.40
CA VAL A 28 13.09 6.52 5.31
C VAL A 28 13.65 7.12 6.59
N LYS A 29 12.97 8.12 7.16
CA LYS A 29 13.45 8.83 8.35
C LYS A 29 13.22 8.07 9.66
N TYR A 30 12.04 7.46 9.84
CA TYR A 30 11.61 6.86 11.12
C TYR A 30 11.40 5.34 11.03
N GLY A 31 11.28 4.79 9.83
CA GLY A 31 11.00 3.37 9.60
C GLY A 31 9.51 3.06 9.41
N LYS A 32 9.21 1.95 8.74
CA LYS A 32 7.83 1.51 8.42
C LYS A 32 7.05 0.92 9.60
N ASN A 33 7.64 0.89 10.79
CA ASN A 33 7.00 0.42 12.04
C ASN A 33 6.87 1.55 13.06
N SER A 34 7.23 2.78 12.68
CA SER A 34 7.23 3.91 13.59
C SER A 34 5.83 4.50 13.76
N PHE A 35 5.62 5.23 14.85
CA PHE A 35 4.37 5.94 15.10
C PHE A 35 4.15 7.06 14.08
N GLU A 36 5.22 7.70 13.61
CA GLU A 36 5.18 8.75 12.59
C GLU A 36 4.69 8.21 11.24
N TYR A 37 5.09 6.99 10.87
CA TYR A 37 4.61 6.35 9.64
C TYR A 37 3.10 6.10 9.71
N GLU A 38 2.59 5.75 10.89
CA GLU A 38 1.15 5.61 11.15
C GLU A 38 0.42 6.94 11.15
N MET A 39 0.95 7.97 11.81
CA MET A 39 0.40 9.33 11.79
C MET A 39 0.36 9.94 10.39
N ALA A 40 1.30 9.56 9.52
CA ALA A 40 1.31 9.95 8.11
C ALA A 40 0.24 9.21 7.27
N GLY A 41 -0.54 8.31 7.87
CA GLY A 41 -1.59 7.53 7.20
C GLY A 41 -1.15 6.16 6.71
N GLY A 42 0.08 5.73 7.03
CA GLY A 42 0.59 4.41 6.69
C GLY A 42 0.13 3.34 7.69
N VAL A 43 0.15 2.07 7.28
CA VAL A 43 -0.06 0.94 8.21
C VAL A 43 1.30 0.36 8.59
N ARG A 44 1.56 0.20 9.89
CA ARG A 44 2.82 -0.37 10.38
C ARG A 44 3.07 -1.74 9.75
N LYS A 45 4.32 -2.03 9.39
CA LYS A 45 4.69 -3.31 8.77
C LYS A 45 4.34 -4.53 9.64
N SER A 46 4.32 -4.37 10.97
CA SER A 46 3.87 -5.40 11.92
C SER A 46 2.37 -5.66 11.89
N GLU A 47 1.56 -4.62 11.64
CA GLU A 47 0.10 -4.66 11.71
C GLU A 47 -0.54 -4.91 10.34
N ARG A 48 0.23 -4.69 9.26
CA ARG A 48 -0.23 -4.94 7.89
C ARG A 48 -0.58 -6.42 7.71
N LYS A 49 -1.87 -6.69 7.46
CA LYS A 49 -2.37 -8.02 7.11
C LYS A 49 -1.67 -8.52 5.84
N ARG A 50 -0.72 -9.45 5.99
CA ARG A 50 -0.09 -10.12 4.84
C ARG A 50 -1.11 -11.03 4.18
N ARG A 51 -1.33 -10.85 2.88
CA ARG A 51 -2.07 -11.82 2.08
C ARG A 51 -1.20 -13.07 1.95
N ILE A 52 -1.51 -14.12 2.70
CA ILE A 52 -0.88 -15.43 2.54
C ILE A 52 -1.30 -15.94 1.16
N ARG A 53 -0.34 -16.09 0.25
CA ARG A 53 -0.59 -16.83 -0.99
C ARG A 53 -0.56 -18.31 -0.62
N ARG A 54 -1.67 -19.02 -0.82
CA ARG A 54 -1.67 -20.48 -0.76
C ARG A 54 -0.72 -20.97 -1.84
N THR A 55 0.36 -21.63 -1.43
CA THR A 55 1.23 -22.37 -2.35
C THR A 55 0.50 -23.64 -2.77
N ILE A 56 0.76 -24.12 -3.99
CA ILE A 56 0.06 -25.30 -4.55
C ILE A 56 0.24 -26.52 -3.65
N ASP A 57 1.40 -26.65 -3.00
CA ASP A 57 1.73 -27.72 -2.05
C ASP A 57 0.75 -27.83 -0.87
N SER A 58 0.10 -26.73 -0.45
CA SER A 58 -0.88 -26.77 0.64
C SER A 58 -2.26 -27.28 0.20
N ALA A 59 -2.53 -27.39 -1.10
CA ALA A 59 -3.79 -27.90 -1.64
C ALA A 59 -3.76 -29.42 -1.83
N GLU A 60 -2.60 -30.00 -2.11
CA GLU A 60 -2.44 -31.45 -2.28
C GLU A 60 -2.45 -32.21 -0.93
N SER A 61 -2.09 -31.55 0.18
CA SER A 61 -2.11 -32.15 1.52
C SER A 61 -3.50 -32.27 2.15
N GLU A 62 -4.52 -31.58 1.61
CA GLU A 62 -5.91 -31.62 2.14
C GLU A 62 -6.79 -32.66 1.43
N LEU A 63 -6.26 -33.40 0.44
CA LEU A 63 -7.00 -34.39 -0.35
C LEU A 63 -6.64 -35.86 -0.03
N ASN A 64 -5.77 -36.11 0.96
CA ASN A 64 -5.37 -37.45 1.42
C ASN A 64 -5.85 -37.73 2.84
#